data_AF-A0A6I4VNE2-F1
#
_entry.id   AF-A0A6I4VNE2-F1
#
_cell.length_a   1.000
_cell.length_b   1.000
_cell.length_c   1.000
_cell.angle_alpha   90.00
_cell.angle_beta   90.00
_cell.angle_gamma   90.00
#
_symmetry.space_group_name_H-M   'P 1'
#
loop_
_entity.id
_entity.type
_entity.pdbx_description
1 polymer ?
#
loop_
_entity_poly.entity_id
_entity_poly.type
_entity_poly.pdbx_seq_one_letter_code
_entity_poly.pdbx_strand_id
1 'polypeptide(L)'
;MSSITVGVYLGKKDRLVRYWYEILPKGQFPMLVKYCIQSYLRNNYFPLQSICDPRMLKEQIQTKSDYVPTQRNVTFTPDDGPVYQWIKNLESGYRSEEIKNILKETVVHTLLQDQQLFVPRHVGQAAYVNEPQAMYAFGDDAQKLTLLKRDQIAVEEAYPMWEKVANQPEAEKKEVRDEKGFTHLVNYMG
;
A
#
# COMPACT_ATOMS: atom_id res chain seq x y z
N MET A 1 -33.72 7.57 -0.73
CA MET A 1 -32.41 7.20 -1.31
C MET A 1 -31.80 6.08 -0.48
N SER A 2 -31.27 5.02 -1.09
CA SER A 2 -30.77 3.84 -0.36
C SER A 2 -29.26 3.93 -0.14
N SER A 3 -28.81 3.84 1.11
CA SER A 3 -27.40 3.76 1.49
C SER A 3 -26.90 2.32 1.42
N ILE A 4 -25.65 2.12 1.02
CA ILE A 4 -24.99 0.81 1.00
C ILE A 4 -23.94 0.80 2.11
N THR A 5 -24.06 -0.10 3.07
CA THR A 5 -23.02 -0.30 4.09
C THR A 5 -22.23 -1.57 3.76
N VAL A 6 -20.92 -1.44 3.65
CA VAL A 6 -20.00 -2.54 3.39
C VAL A 6 -19.15 -2.77 4.63
N GLY A 7 -19.15 -4.00 5.15
CA GLY A 7 -18.20 -4.44 6.17
C GLY A 7 -16.88 -4.81 5.52
N VAL A 8 -15.84 -4.02 5.74
CA VAL A 8 -14.47 -4.30 5.29
C VAL A 8 -13.81 -5.20 6.31
N TYR A 9 -13.59 -6.47 5.94
CA TYR A 9 -12.98 -7.49 6.81
C TYR A 9 -11.48 -7.50 6.63
N LEU A 10 -10.75 -7.01 7.63
CA LEU A 10 -9.30 -7.12 7.68
C LEU A 10 -8.97 -8.46 8.32
N GLY A 11 -8.32 -9.33 7.54
CA GLY A 11 -7.85 -10.65 7.96
C GLY A 11 -6.32 -10.76 8.02
N LYS A 12 -5.81 -11.97 8.25
CA LYS A 12 -4.36 -12.26 8.29
C LYS A 12 -3.65 -11.86 6.99
N LYS A 13 -4.31 -12.02 5.84
CA LYS A 13 -3.79 -11.66 4.51
C LYS A 13 -3.71 -10.14 4.28
N ASP A 14 -4.49 -9.36 5.02
CA ASP A 14 -4.61 -7.90 4.88
C ASP A 14 -3.70 -7.15 5.87
N ARG A 15 -2.59 -7.77 6.27
CA ARG A 15 -1.66 -7.29 7.30
C ARG A 15 -1.22 -5.83 7.08
N LEU A 16 -0.94 -5.45 5.84
CA LEU A 16 -0.52 -4.10 5.48
C LEU A 16 -1.63 -3.06 5.71
N VAL A 17 -2.83 -3.31 5.18
CA VAL A 17 -4.00 -2.43 5.34
C VAL A 17 -4.40 -2.33 6.81
N ARG A 18 -4.23 -3.42 7.57
CA ARG A 18 -4.45 -3.44 9.02
C ARG A 18 -3.49 -2.51 9.75
N TYR A 19 -2.18 -2.58 9.48
CA TYR A 19 -1.22 -1.68 10.13
C TYR A 19 -1.46 -0.24 9.80
N TRP A 20 -1.80 0.05 8.54
CA TRP A 20 -2.26 1.37 8.15
C TRP A 20 -3.50 1.77 8.95
N TYR A 21 -4.50 0.91 9.09
CA TYR A 21 -5.69 1.19 9.90
C TYR A 21 -5.36 1.47 11.38
N GLU A 22 -4.42 0.75 12.00
CA GLU A 22 -4.08 0.91 13.42
C GLU A 22 -3.38 2.23 13.75
N ILE A 23 -2.69 2.84 12.78
CA ILE A 23 -2.01 4.13 12.96
C ILE A 23 -2.87 5.33 12.57
N LEU A 24 -4.05 5.10 11.97
CA LEU A 24 -4.97 6.17 11.63
C LEU A 24 -5.64 6.78 12.88
N PRO A 25 -5.93 8.09 12.84
CA PRO A 25 -6.81 8.70 13.83
C PRO A 25 -8.19 8.03 13.84
N LYS A 26 -8.74 7.83 15.05
CA LYS A 26 -10.05 7.18 15.23
C LYS A 26 -11.12 7.91 14.43
N GLY A 27 -11.95 7.14 13.71
CA GLY A 27 -13.07 7.66 12.93
C GLY A 27 -12.74 8.10 11.51
N GLN A 28 -11.46 8.18 11.10
CA GLN A 28 -11.11 8.61 9.73
C GLN A 28 -11.22 7.50 8.69
N PHE A 29 -11.15 6.23 9.10
CA PHE A 29 -11.10 5.11 8.17
C PHE A 29 -12.20 5.13 7.08
N PRO A 30 -13.50 5.31 7.39
CA PRO A 30 -14.53 5.35 6.36
C PRO A 30 -14.34 6.47 5.32
N MET A 31 -13.87 7.63 5.77
CA MET A 31 -13.61 8.78 4.90
C MET A 31 -12.42 8.52 3.98
N LEU A 32 -11.33 7.96 4.52
CA LEU A 32 -10.14 7.62 3.73
C LEU A 32 -10.41 6.53 2.71
N VAL A 33 -11.21 5.52 3.06
CA VAL A 33 -11.65 4.49 2.10
C VAL A 33 -12.34 5.14 0.90
N LYS A 34 -13.26 6.08 1.14
CA LYS A 34 -13.95 6.81 0.07
C LYS A 34 -12.98 7.61 -0.81
N TYR A 35 -12.01 8.31 -0.22
CA TYR A 35 -11.02 9.06 -1.00
C TYR A 35 -10.04 8.19 -1.79
N CYS A 36 -9.63 7.05 -1.23
CA CYS A 36 -8.80 6.07 -1.93
C CYS A 36 -9.55 5.54 -3.16
N ILE A 37 -10.81 5.13 -2.99
CA ILE A 37 -11.65 4.68 -4.11
C ILE A 37 -11.85 5.80 -5.13
N GLN A 38 -12.18 7.01 -4.67
CA GLN A 38 -12.40 8.16 -5.57
C GLN A 38 -11.17 8.46 -6.42
N SER A 39 -9.98 8.40 -5.82
CA SER A 39 -8.71 8.63 -6.53
C SER A 39 -8.42 7.47 -7.49
N TYR A 40 -8.64 6.24 -7.05
CA TYR A 40 -8.45 5.03 -7.86
C TYR A 40 -9.32 5.05 -9.12
N LEU A 41 -10.59 5.44 -9.01
CA LEU A 41 -11.49 5.62 -10.16
C LEU A 41 -11.02 6.69 -11.16
N ARG A 42 -10.09 7.56 -10.75
CA ARG A 42 -9.44 8.55 -11.63
C ARG A 42 -8.06 8.10 -12.11
N ASN A 43 -7.73 6.81 -11.96
CA ASN A 43 -6.42 6.23 -12.27
C ASN A 43 -5.28 6.91 -11.51
N ASN A 44 -5.51 7.26 -10.24
CA ASN A 44 -4.52 7.88 -9.37
C ASN A 44 -4.59 7.29 -7.96
N TYR A 45 -3.56 7.49 -7.14
CA TYR A 45 -3.57 7.08 -5.74
C TYR A 45 -3.75 8.27 -4.81
N PHE A 46 -4.55 8.08 -3.76
CA PHE A 46 -4.74 9.12 -2.75
C PHE A 46 -3.46 9.28 -1.92
N PRO A 47 -2.89 10.49 -1.76
CA PRO A 47 -1.59 10.69 -1.12
C PRO A 47 -1.68 10.54 0.41
N LEU A 48 -1.58 9.30 0.88
CA LEU A 48 -1.69 8.97 2.31
C LEU A 48 -0.59 9.58 3.19
N GLN A 49 0.52 10.04 2.60
CA GLN A 49 1.61 10.69 3.33
C GLN A 49 1.18 11.99 4.01
N SER A 50 0.10 12.62 3.52
CA SER A 50 -0.47 13.84 4.11
C SER A 50 -1.20 13.59 5.44
N ILE A 51 -1.51 12.34 5.74
CA ILE A 51 -2.35 11.95 6.89
C ILE A 51 -1.58 11.03 7.85
N CYS A 52 -0.71 10.19 7.30
CA CYS A 52 0.03 9.19 8.03
C CYS A 52 1.52 9.30 7.71
N ASP A 53 2.36 9.23 8.73
CA ASP A 53 3.81 9.15 8.55
C ASP A 53 4.19 7.73 8.05
N PRO A 54 4.86 7.61 6.87
CA PRO A 54 5.39 6.33 6.39
C PRO A 54 6.29 5.59 7.38
N ARG A 55 7.03 6.33 8.24
CA ARG A 55 7.95 5.74 9.22
C ARG A 55 7.19 4.92 10.27
N MET A 56 6.08 5.46 10.79
CA MET A 56 5.23 4.77 11.75
C MET A 56 4.66 3.46 11.18
N LEU A 57 4.31 3.45 9.89
CA LEU A 57 3.85 2.23 9.22
C LEU A 57 4.96 1.19 9.13
N LYS A 58 6.17 1.59 8.72
CA LYS A 58 7.34 0.71 8.63
C LYS A 58 7.70 0.11 10.00
N GLU A 59 7.63 0.90 11.07
CA GLU A 59 7.85 0.42 12.45
C GLU A 59 6.78 -0.60 12.87
N GLN A 60 5.49 -0.32 12.64
CA GLN A 60 4.40 -1.26 12.97
C GLN A 60 4.52 -2.60 12.26
N ILE A 61 5.00 -2.59 11.00
CA ILE A 61 5.25 -3.81 10.23
C ILE A 61 6.30 -4.70 10.90
N GLN A 62 7.32 -4.09 11.52
CA GLN A 62 8.43 -4.81 12.15
C GLN A 62 8.10 -5.30 13.58
N THR A 63 7.32 -4.54 14.36
CA THR A 63 7.14 -4.80 15.79
C THR A 63 6.04 -5.81 16.13
N LYS A 64 4.93 -5.86 15.38
CA LYS A 64 3.75 -6.66 15.79
C LYS A 64 3.62 -7.98 15.02
N SER A 65 3.60 -9.11 15.73
CA SER A 65 3.29 -10.44 15.18
C SER A 65 1.86 -10.91 15.49
N ASP A 66 1.25 -10.45 16.59
CA ASP A 66 -0.04 -10.98 17.05
C ASP A 66 -1.26 -10.27 16.45
N TYR A 67 -2.32 -11.05 16.24
CA TYR A 67 -3.40 -10.67 15.32
C TYR A 67 -4.81 -10.97 15.86
N VAL A 68 -5.68 -9.94 15.80
CA VAL A 68 -7.12 -10.07 16.00
C VAL A 68 -7.84 -9.62 14.72
N PRO A 69 -8.65 -10.48 14.07
CA PRO A 69 -9.47 -10.10 12.93
C PRO A 69 -10.35 -8.89 13.25
N THR A 70 -10.40 -7.91 12.36
CA THR A 70 -11.17 -6.68 12.58
C THR A 70 -12.07 -6.40 11.38
N GLN A 71 -13.33 -6.11 11.64
CA GLN A 71 -14.29 -5.65 10.63
C GLN A 71 -14.60 -4.16 10.86
N ARG A 72 -14.60 -3.38 9.79
CA ARG A 72 -14.99 -1.96 9.83
C ARG A 72 -16.03 -1.65 8.78
N ASN A 73 -17.11 -1.02 9.22
CA ASN A 73 -18.21 -0.65 8.34
C ASN A 73 -17.92 0.69 7.66
N VAL A 74 -18.15 0.74 6.36
CA VAL A 74 -18.09 1.95 5.55
C VAL A 74 -19.44 2.11 4.87
N THR A 75 -20.08 3.25 5.10
CA THR A 75 -21.40 3.57 4.52
C THR A 75 -21.25 4.51 3.35
N PHE A 76 -21.78 4.08 2.21
CA PHE A 76 -21.83 4.81 0.96
C PHE A 76 -23.25 5.32 0.71
N THR A 77 -23.33 6.58 0.31
CA THR A 77 -24.57 7.31 0.02
C THR A 77 -24.51 7.86 -1.40
N PRO A 78 -25.64 8.18 -2.04
CA PRO A 78 -25.61 8.78 -3.38
C PRO A 78 -24.78 10.06 -3.48
N ASP A 79 -24.57 10.78 -2.37
CA ASP A 79 -23.73 11.98 -2.29
C ASP A 79 -22.24 11.69 -2.54
N ASP A 80 -21.81 10.42 -2.38
CA ASP A 80 -20.45 9.99 -2.73
C ASP A 80 -20.24 9.86 -4.26
N GLY A 81 -21.29 10.09 -5.06
CA GLY A 81 -21.21 10.23 -6.51
C GLY A 81 -20.65 9.00 -7.22
N PRO A 82 -19.55 9.12 -7.99
CA PRO A 82 -18.95 8.00 -8.72
C PRO A 82 -18.55 6.81 -7.83
N VAL A 83 -18.15 7.07 -6.58
CA VAL A 83 -17.78 6.02 -5.61
C VAL A 83 -19.00 5.16 -5.27
N TYR A 84 -20.15 5.80 -5.05
CA TYR A 84 -21.40 5.10 -4.79
C TYR A 84 -21.84 4.24 -5.98
N GLN A 85 -21.75 4.77 -7.20
CA GLN A 85 -22.10 4.03 -8.42
C GLN A 85 -21.18 2.82 -8.60
N TRP A 86 -19.88 2.98 -8.38
CA TRP A 86 -18.93 1.87 -8.46
C TRP A 86 -19.25 0.77 -7.44
N ILE A 87 -19.44 1.12 -6.16
CA ILE A 87 -19.83 0.15 -5.11
C ILE A 87 -21.15 -0.55 -5.45
N LYS A 88 -22.12 0.20 -5.96
CA LYS A 88 -23.44 -0.33 -6.31
C LYS A 88 -23.36 -1.37 -7.44
N ASN A 89 -22.50 -1.12 -8.43
CA ASN A 89 -22.31 -2.01 -9.58
C ASN A 89 -21.46 -3.25 -9.25
N LEU A 90 -20.67 -3.20 -8.17
CA LEU A 90 -19.98 -4.38 -7.66
C LEU A 90 -20.96 -5.38 -7.04
N GLU A 91 -20.73 -6.65 -7.32
CA GLU A 91 -21.41 -7.76 -6.69
C GLU A 91 -21.10 -7.80 -5.19
N SER A 92 -22.14 -8.02 -4.37
CA SER A 92 -22.05 -7.87 -2.92
C SER A 92 -20.98 -8.74 -2.26
N GLY A 93 -20.70 -9.92 -2.82
CA GLY A 93 -19.66 -10.85 -2.32
C GLY A 93 -18.24 -10.32 -2.49
N TYR A 94 -17.99 -9.47 -3.50
CA TYR A 94 -16.66 -8.97 -3.84
C TYR A 94 -16.36 -7.57 -3.30
N ARG A 95 -17.37 -6.82 -2.85
CA ARG A 95 -17.20 -5.42 -2.37
C ARG A 95 -16.09 -5.26 -1.32
N SER A 96 -16.05 -6.13 -0.32
CA SER A 96 -14.99 -6.04 0.70
C SER A 96 -13.61 -6.34 0.12
N GLU A 97 -13.51 -7.25 -0.85
CA GLU A 97 -12.23 -7.65 -1.42
C GLU A 97 -11.67 -6.54 -2.32
N GLU A 98 -12.51 -5.99 -3.20
CA GLU A 98 -12.16 -4.89 -4.09
C GLU A 98 -11.72 -3.64 -3.31
N ILE A 99 -12.43 -3.30 -2.22
CA ILE A 99 -12.02 -2.21 -1.34
C ILE A 99 -10.63 -2.48 -0.75
N LYS A 100 -10.37 -3.70 -0.26
CA LYS A 100 -9.06 -4.04 0.33
C LYS A 100 -7.94 -4.00 -0.70
N ASN A 101 -8.19 -4.43 -1.94
CA ASN A 101 -7.23 -4.36 -3.03
C ASN A 101 -6.81 -2.92 -3.31
N ILE A 102 -7.78 -2.02 -3.48
CA ILE A 102 -7.51 -0.58 -3.68
C ILE A 102 -6.71 0.00 -2.51
N LEU A 103 -7.10 -0.32 -1.27
CA LEU A 103 -6.38 0.16 -0.08
C LEU A 103 -4.94 -0.35 -0.04
N LYS A 104 -4.74 -1.64 -0.34
CA LYS A 104 -3.41 -2.26 -0.37
C LYS A 104 -2.53 -1.58 -1.41
N GLU A 105 -3.02 -1.42 -2.64
CA GLU A 105 -2.29 -0.73 -3.71
C GLU A 105 -1.97 0.72 -3.34
N THR A 106 -2.95 1.45 -2.80
CA THR A 106 -2.75 2.85 -2.38
C THR A 106 -1.67 2.94 -1.29
N VAL A 107 -1.72 2.08 -0.27
CA VAL A 107 -0.71 2.07 0.81
C VAL A 107 0.68 1.74 0.26
N VAL A 108 0.79 0.75 -0.63
CA VAL A 108 2.07 0.39 -1.27
C VAL A 108 2.62 1.57 -2.07
N HIS A 109 1.83 2.14 -2.97
CA HIS A 109 2.26 3.19 -3.89
C HIS A 109 2.57 4.52 -3.19
N THR A 110 1.93 4.81 -2.07
CA THR A 110 2.10 6.11 -1.39
C THR A 110 3.01 6.02 -0.17
N LEU A 111 2.89 4.99 0.67
CA LEU A 111 3.65 4.93 1.91
C LEU A 111 4.92 4.08 1.80
N LEU A 112 5.00 3.14 0.86
CA LEU A 112 6.12 2.20 0.78
C LEU A 112 6.98 2.35 -0.46
N GLN A 113 6.45 2.90 -1.56
CA GLN A 113 7.26 3.26 -2.71
C GLN A 113 8.14 4.45 -2.32
N ASP A 114 9.45 4.22 -2.23
CA ASP A 114 10.41 5.27 -1.90
C ASP A 114 10.22 6.45 -2.84
N GLN A 115 10.17 7.63 -2.25
CA GLN A 115 9.97 8.93 -2.88
C GLN A 115 10.76 9.07 -4.20
N GLN A 116 10.12 8.75 -5.33
CA GLN A 116 10.22 9.64 -6.48
C GLN A 116 9.31 10.82 -6.12
N LEU A 117 9.87 11.73 -5.32
CA LEU A 117 9.32 13.04 -5.05
C LEU A 117 8.63 13.53 -6.31
N PHE A 118 7.38 13.97 -6.16
CA PHE A 118 6.74 14.91 -7.07
C PHE A 118 7.82 15.85 -7.63
N VAL A 119 8.25 15.62 -8.88
CA VAL A 119 8.89 16.67 -9.64
C VAL A 119 7.77 17.68 -9.80
N PRO A 120 7.87 18.90 -9.24
CA PRO A 120 6.89 19.92 -9.51
C PRO A 120 6.87 20.05 -11.03
N ARG A 121 5.76 19.69 -11.69
CA ARG A 121 5.57 20.08 -13.08
C ARG A 121 5.65 21.59 -13.07
N HIS A 122 6.76 22.14 -13.56
CA HIS A 122 6.89 23.57 -13.81
C HIS A 122 5.75 23.94 -14.74
N VAL A 123 4.73 24.57 -14.16
CA VAL A 123 3.65 25.21 -14.91
C VAL A 123 4.35 26.25 -15.77
N GLY A 124 4.17 26.13 -17.08
CA GLY A 124 4.87 26.93 -18.05
C GLY A 124 4.74 28.43 -17.79
N GLN A 125 5.86 29.12 -17.88
CA GLN A 125 5.89 30.49 -18.38
C GLN A 125 6.79 30.50 -19.62
N ALA A 126 6.14 30.51 -20.77
CA ALA A 126 6.73 30.99 -22.01
C ALA A 126 6.97 32.50 -21.87
N ALA A 127 8.19 32.95 -22.16
CA ALA A 127 8.47 34.36 -22.41
C ALA A 127 9.61 34.48 -23.44
N TYR A 128 9.19 34.71 -24.69
CA TYR A 128 9.81 35.52 -25.74
C TYR A 128 11.34 35.53 -25.94
N VAL A 129 11.74 34.94 -27.07
CA VAL A 129 12.50 35.56 -28.19
C VAL A 129 13.30 36.84 -27.85
N ASN A 130 14.64 36.76 -27.91
CA ASN A 130 15.45 37.71 -28.69
C ASN A 130 16.89 37.20 -28.89
N GLU A 131 17.29 37.02 -30.15
CA GLU A 131 18.69 36.98 -30.62
C GLU A 131 19.15 38.44 -30.91
N PRO A 132 20.47 38.76 -30.93
CA PRO A 132 21.20 38.60 -32.19
C PRO A 132 22.73 38.30 -32.10
N GLN A 133 23.20 37.51 -33.08
CA GLN A 133 24.40 37.63 -33.93
C GLN A 133 25.81 37.93 -33.36
N ALA A 134 26.78 37.07 -33.72
CA ALA A 134 28.01 37.34 -34.54
C ALA A 134 29.13 36.31 -34.17
N MET A 135 29.56 35.38 -35.05
CA MET A 135 30.60 35.47 -36.11
C MET A 135 31.85 34.60 -35.80
N TYR A 136 32.16 33.70 -36.76
CA TYR A 136 33.44 33.04 -37.12
C TYR A 136 34.18 32.09 -36.15
N ALA A 137 34.41 30.84 -36.61
CA ALA A 137 35.75 30.36 -37.02
C ALA A 137 35.70 28.94 -37.62
N PHE A 138 36.31 28.79 -38.79
CA PHE A 138 36.66 27.54 -39.48
C PHE A 138 37.66 26.70 -38.68
N GLY A 139 37.65 25.37 -38.87
CA GLY A 139 38.73 24.48 -38.44
C GLY A 139 38.45 23.00 -38.73
N ASP A 140 39.07 22.50 -39.80
CA ASP A 140 39.02 21.13 -40.30
C ASP A 140 39.89 20.16 -39.48
N ASP A 141 39.61 18.87 -39.67
CA ASP A 141 40.42 17.67 -39.42
C ASP A 141 40.80 17.17 -38.00
N ALA A 142 40.40 15.91 -37.79
CA ALA A 142 41.15 14.80 -37.21
C ALA A 142 41.48 14.79 -35.69
N GLN A 143 40.99 13.76 -34.98
CA GLN A 143 41.82 12.63 -34.52
C GLN A 143 41.11 11.72 -33.49
N LYS A 144 41.25 10.41 -33.74
CA LYS A 144 41.39 9.31 -32.77
C LYS A 144 40.22 8.91 -31.85
N LEU A 145 39.59 7.80 -32.26
CA LEU A 145 39.43 6.58 -31.47
C LEU A 145 40.05 6.63 -30.06
N THR A 146 39.20 6.60 -29.03
CA THR A 146 39.54 5.96 -27.75
C THR A 146 38.34 5.16 -27.25
N LEU A 147 38.34 3.90 -27.67
CA LEU A 147 37.69 2.78 -27.00
C LEU A 147 38.28 2.66 -25.58
N LEU A 148 37.51 3.04 -24.56
CA LEU A 148 37.75 2.66 -23.17
C LEU A 148 36.42 2.29 -22.51
N LYS A 149 36.03 1.04 -22.78
CA LYS A 149 35.70 0.01 -21.79
C LYS A 149 35.28 0.57 -20.42
N ARG A 150 33.97 0.67 -20.17
CA ARG A 150 33.42 0.75 -18.80
C ARG A 150 32.72 -0.56 -18.51
N ASP A 151 33.48 -1.43 -17.85
CA ASP A 151 33.02 -2.61 -17.13
C ASP A 151 31.86 -2.27 -16.16
N GLN A 152 30.92 -3.21 -16.08
CA GLN A 152 30.08 -3.58 -14.93
C GLN A 152 29.27 -2.48 -14.23
N ILE A 153 27.94 -2.63 -14.29
CA ILE A 153 27.16 -3.01 -13.11
C ILE A 153 26.08 -3.97 -13.60
N ALA A 154 26.11 -5.20 -13.10
CA ALA A 154 25.02 -6.14 -13.18
C ALA A 154 23.80 -5.50 -12.49
N VAL A 155 22.74 -5.21 -13.25
CA VAL A 155 21.42 -5.04 -12.65
C VAL A 155 20.90 -6.45 -12.42
N GLU A 156 21.36 -7.02 -11.32
CA GLU A 156 20.80 -8.19 -10.69
C GLU A 156 19.31 -7.93 -10.45
N GLU A 157 18.46 -8.87 -10.89
CA GLU A 157 17.01 -8.88 -10.66
C GLU A 157 16.71 -8.72 -9.16
N ALA A 158 16.47 -7.49 -8.72
CA ALA A 158 16.09 -7.18 -7.35
C ALA A 158 14.60 -7.48 -7.11
N TYR A 159 14.19 -8.75 -7.24
CA TYR A 159 12.96 -9.27 -6.65
C TYR A 159 13.12 -10.75 -6.29
N PRO A 160 13.61 -11.04 -5.06
CA PRO A 160 13.09 -12.21 -4.34
C PRO A 160 13.03 -12.03 -2.80
N MET A 161 12.84 -10.81 -2.26
CA MET A 161 12.92 -10.62 -0.81
C MET A 161 11.60 -10.83 -0.04
N TRP A 162 10.43 -10.78 -0.70
CA TRP A 162 9.14 -10.92 -0.01
C TRP A 162 8.63 -12.37 0.09
N GLU A 163 9.18 -13.31 -0.71
CA GLU A 163 8.86 -14.74 -0.61
C GLU A 163 9.66 -15.48 0.50
N LYS A 164 10.88 -15.01 0.84
CA LYS A 164 11.73 -15.70 1.82
C LYS A 164 11.31 -15.58 3.28
N VAL A 165 10.30 -14.76 3.59
CA VAL A 165 9.71 -14.72 4.95
C VAL A 165 8.64 -15.81 5.15
N ALA A 166 8.23 -16.50 4.08
CA ALA A 166 7.22 -17.56 4.14
C ALA A 166 7.76 -18.93 4.60
N ASN A 167 9.08 -19.13 4.64
CA ASN A 167 9.71 -20.41 5.03
C ASN A 167 10.79 -20.18 6.09
N GLN A 168 10.38 -20.02 7.34
CA GLN A 168 11.20 -20.42 8.49
C GLN A 168 10.55 -21.65 9.11
N PRO A 169 11.28 -22.78 9.24
CA PRO A 169 10.78 -23.94 9.99
C PRO A 169 10.66 -23.58 11.47
N GLU A 170 9.53 -23.98 12.04
CA GLU A 170 9.17 -23.83 13.44
C GLU A 170 10.30 -24.34 14.35
N ALA A 171 10.82 -23.46 15.20
CA ALA A 171 11.70 -23.85 16.29
C ALA A 171 10.87 -24.64 17.32
N GLU A 172 11.20 -25.92 17.44
CA GLU A 172 10.73 -26.87 18.45
C GLU A 172 10.71 -26.24 19.85
N LYS A 173 9.51 -25.95 20.36
CA LYS A 173 9.29 -25.76 21.79
C LYS A 173 8.84 -27.09 22.38
N LYS A 174 9.72 -27.69 23.18
CA LYS A 174 9.41 -28.77 24.12
C LYS A 174 8.24 -28.35 25.01
N GLU A 175 7.08 -28.99 24.84
CA GLU A 175 6.05 -29.04 25.86
C GLU A 175 6.35 -30.19 26.82
N VAL A 176 6.47 -29.82 28.11
CA VAL A 176 6.48 -30.75 29.23
C VAL A 176 5.04 -31.25 29.41
N ARG A 177 4.86 -32.54 29.19
CA ARG A 177 3.62 -33.30 29.39
C ARG A 177 3.38 -33.48 30.88
N ASP A 178 2.51 -32.65 31.47
CA ASP A 178 1.90 -32.95 32.77
C ASP A 178 0.68 -33.85 32.55
N GLU A 179 0.83 -35.14 32.84
CA GLU A 179 -0.26 -36.11 32.89
C GLU A 179 -1.05 -35.92 34.19
N LYS A 180 -2.19 -35.23 34.14
CA LYS A 180 -3.23 -35.35 35.17
C LYS A 180 -4.43 -36.08 34.59
N GLY A 181 -4.51 -37.36 34.97
CA GLY A 181 -5.54 -38.30 34.59
C GLY A 181 -6.94 -37.90 35.04
N PHE A 182 -7.88 -38.36 34.22
CA PHE A 182 -9.31 -38.48 34.42
C PHE A 182 -9.77 -38.72 35.86
N THR A 183 -10.78 -37.96 36.30
CA THR A 183 -11.90 -38.52 37.08
C THR A 183 -13.21 -37.86 36.62
N HIS A 184 -14.01 -38.62 35.86
CA HIS A 184 -15.43 -38.36 35.70
C HIS A 184 -16.10 -38.67 37.03
N LEU A 185 -16.72 -37.68 37.68
CA LEU A 185 -17.72 -37.93 38.72
C LEU A 185 -19.01 -37.21 38.34
N VAL A 186 -19.98 -38.07 38.04
CA VAL A 186 -21.37 -37.79 37.72
C VAL A 186 -22.07 -37.40 39.02
N ASN A 187 -22.53 -36.16 39.14
CA ASN A 187 -23.50 -35.80 40.18
C ASN A 187 -24.90 -36.10 39.66
N TYR A 188 -25.48 -37.23 40.08
CA TYR A 188 -26.92 -37.40 40.10
C TYR A 188 -27.45 -36.77 41.39
N MET A 189 -28.33 -35.78 41.24
CA MET A 189 -29.26 -35.36 42.30
C MET A 189 -30.20 -36.54 42.62
N GLY A 190 -30.35 -36.81 43.91
CA GLY A 190 -31.29 -37.79 44.49
C GLY A 190 -31.19 -37.75 46.00
#